data_AF-A0A7S2GL72-F1
#
_entry.id   AF-A0A7S2GL72-F1
#
_cell.length_a   1.000
_cell.length_b   1.000
_cell.length_c   1.000
_cell.angle_alpha   90.00
_cell.angle_beta   90.00
_cell.angle_gamma   90.00
#
_symmetry.space_group_name_H-M   'P 1'
#
loop_
_entity.id
_entity.type
_entity.pdbx_description
1 polymer ?
#
loop_
_entity_poly.entity_id
_entity_poly.type
_entity_poly.pdbx_seq_one_letter_code
_entity_poly.pdbx_strand_id
1 'polypeptide(L)'
;MIRYNQGHLGLSFVFQCTGSVFPKAFVMTVPSTLAAFFLHMYFRHDQNTENPWNFEGVAYLWTTYTSVLSFLVVFRNNQAYTRFWEGATLITHVRGEWFNAISTCFAFCNHSADFEE
;
A
#
# COMPACT_ATOMS: atom_id res chain seq x y z
N MET A 1 -10.95 4.77 -10.84
CA MET A 1 -9.80 5.68 -10.95
C MET A 1 -9.67 6.42 -9.63
N ILE A 2 -8.55 6.25 -8.93
CA ILE A 2 -8.26 7.04 -7.72
C ILE A 2 -8.17 8.51 -8.17
N ARG A 3 -9.04 9.37 -7.65
CA ARG A 3 -9.02 10.79 -7.96
C ARG A 3 -7.88 11.44 -7.18
N TYR A 4 -6.75 11.67 -7.84
CA TYR A 4 -5.65 12.43 -7.26
C TYR A 4 -6.00 13.93 -7.31
N ASN A 5 -6.48 14.47 -6.18
CA ASN A 5 -6.60 15.91 -6.03
C ASN A 5 -5.23 16.46 -5.59
N GLN A 6 -4.41 16.86 -6.55
CA GLN A 6 -3.09 17.43 -6.31
C GLN A 6 -3.26 18.88 -5.85
N GLY A 7 -3.40 19.10 -4.54
CA GLY A 7 -3.31 20.44 -3.97
C GLY A 7 -1.91 21.06 -4.16
N HIS A 8 -1.78 22.37 -3.94
CA HIS A 8 -0.59 23.18 -4.24
C HIS A 8 0.73 22.71 -3.58
N LEU A 9 0.65 21.90 -2.52
CA LEU A 9 1.82 21.40 -1.78
C LEU A 9 1.85 19.86 -1.65
N GLY A 10 0.89 19.12 -2.23
CA GLY A 10 0.82 17.65 -2.14
C GLY A 10 0.58 17.06 -0.73
N LEU A 11 0.84 17.81 0.35
CA LEU A 11 0.75 17.37 1.74
C LEU A 11 -0.68 17.08 2.22
N SER A 12 -1.70 17.67 1.58
CA SER A 12 -3.11 17.38 1.90
C SER A 12 -3.46 15.91 1.65
N PHE A 13 -2.73 15.21 0.78
CA PHE A 13 -2.90 13.78 0.52
C PHE A 13 -2.64 12.90 1.76
N VAL A 14 -1.72 13.32 2.65
CA VAL A 14 -1.36 12.54 3.85
C VAL A 14 -2.54 12.45 4.84
N PHE A 15 -3.39 13.48 4.88
CA PHE A 15 -4.54 13.55 5.79
C PHE A 15 -5.85 13.09 5.14
N GLN A 16 -5.84 12.62 3.89
CA GLN A 16 -7.04 12.09 3.26
C GLN A 16 -7.34 10.69 3.78
N CYS A 17 -8.54 10.49 4.35
CA CYS A 17 -8.99 9.19 4.85
C CYS A 17 -9.54 8.28 3.73
N THR A 18 -9.88 8.83 2.57
CA THR A 18 -10.47 8.06 1.46
C THR A 18 -9.38 7.35 0.65
N GLY A 19 -9.37 6.01 0.68
CA GLY A 19 -8.35 5.19 0.00
C GLY A 19 -7.02 5.07 0.77
N SER A 20 -7.01 5.52 2.03
CA SER A 20 -5.83 5.51 2.89
C SER A 20 -5.68 4.21 3.67
N VAL A 21 -4.43 3.79 3.89
CA VAL A 21 -4.08 2.61 4.71
C VAL A 21 -4.02 2.94 6.20
N PHE A 22 -3.96 4.23 6.56
CA PHE A 22 -3.81 4.68 7.94
C PHE A 22 -4.96 4.24 8.87
N PRO A 23 -6.25 4.35 8.51
CA PRO A 23 -7.34 3.93 9.40
C PRO A 23 -7.27 2.44 9.75
N LYS A 24 -6.92 1.60 8.76
CA LYS A 24 -6.78 0.15 8.94
C LYS A 24 -5.58 -0.20 9.81
N ALA A 25 -4.45 0.49 9.64
CA ALA A 25 -3.28 0.31 10.48
C ALA A 25 -3.56 0.71 11.94
N PHE A 26 -4.26 1.83 12.15
CA PHE A 26 -4.63 2.32 13.48
C PHE A 26 -5.45 1.31 14.28
N VAL A 27 -6.40 0.63 13.66
CA VAL A 27 -7.22 -0.39 14.34
C VAL A 27 -6.36 -1.53 14.91
N MET A 28 -5.22 -1.85 14.26
CA MET A 28 -4.31 -2.89 14.75
C MET A 28 -3.26 -2.36 15.73
N THR A 29 -2.77 -1.13 15.57
CA THR A 29 -1.72 -0.59 16.44
C THR A 29 -2.25 -0.11 17.79
N VAL A 30 -3.45 0.48 17.84
CA VAL A 30 -4.07 1.00 19.06
C VAL A 30 -4.13 -0.04 20.20
N PRO A 31 -4.64 -1.27 20.02
CA PRO A 31 -4.68 -2.24 21.11
C PRO A 31 -3.28 -2.66 21.60
N SER A 32 -2.32 -2.78 20.69
CA SER A 32 -0.92 -3.12 21.03
C SER A 32 -0.25 -2.01 21.84
N THR A 33 -0.43 -0.76 21.43
CA THR A 33 0.09 0.41 22.15
C THR A 33 -0.58 0.58 23.51
N LEU A 34 -1.90 0.37 23.62
CA LEU A 34 -2.60 0.40 24.89
C LEU A 34 -2.07 -0.67 25.85
N ALA A 35 -1.90 -1.90 25.38
CA ALA A 35 -1.34 -2.98 26.19
C ALA A 35 0.07 -2.66 26.71
N ALA A 36 0.94 -2.12 25.84
CA ALA A 36 2.28 -1.69 26.24
C ALA A 36 2.24 -0.54 27.27
N PHE A 37 1.33 0.42 27.10
CA PHE A 37 1.15 1.53 28.03
C PHE A 37 0.68 1.06 29.41
N PHE A 38 -0.34 0.20 29.48
CA PHE A 38 -0.82 -0.34 30.75
C PHE A 38 0.24 -1.16 31.47
N LEU A 39 1.00 -1.97 30.71
CA LEU A 39 2.10 -2.75 31.26
C LEU A 39 3.17 -1.84 31.86
N HIS A 40 3.57 -0.78 31.13
CA HIS A 40 4.53 0.19 31.64
C HIS A 40 4.04 0.92 32.90
N MET A 41 2.75 1.28 32.94
CA MET A 41 2.15 1.94 34.11
C MET A 41 2.12 1.04 35.34
N TYR A 42 1.82 -0.26 35.16
CA TYR A 42 1.84 -1.25 36.24
C TYR A 42 3.24 -1.44 36.82
N PHE A 43 4.25 -1.65 35.97
CA PHE A 43 5.64 -1.84 36.40
C PHE A 43 6.25 -0.57 37.03
N ARG A 44 5.86 0.62 36.55
CA ARG A 44 6.31 1.89 37.14
C ARG A 44 5.77 2.12 38.56
N HIS A 45 4.63 1.53 38.91
CA HIS A 45 4.06 1.63 40.26
C HIS A 45 4.84 0.80 41.29
N ASP A 46 5.48 -0.28 40.86
CA ASP A 46 6.23 -1.23 41.71
C ASP A 46 7.73 -0.88 41.87
N GLN A 47 8.21 0.12 41.11
CA GLN A 47 9.64 0.36 40.87
C GLN A 47 10.41 1.11 41.98
N ASN A 48 9.97 1.00 43.24
CA ASN A 48 10.73 1.52 44.39
C ASN A 48 11.79 0.52 44.88
N THR A 49 12.03 -0.56 44.15
CA THR A 49 13.05 -1.59 44.47
C THR A 49 13.93 -1.81 43.24
N GLU A 50 15.24 -1.80 43.43
CA GLU A 50 16.27 -1.88 42.40
C GLU A 50 16.02 -3.03 41.41
N ASN A 51 15.94 -2.71 40.11
CA ASN A 51 15.52 -3.59 39.02
C ASN A 51 16.43 -4.83 38.85
N PRO A 52 15.96 -6.08 39.06
CA PRO A 52 16.75 -7.30 38.85
C PRO A 52 16.54 -7.98 37.48
N TRP A 53 15.70 -7.43 36.59
CA TRP A 53 15.32 -8.09 35.34
C TRP A 53 16.27 -7.74 34.19
N ASN A 54 17.17 -8.66 33.83
CA ASN A 54 18.07 -8.53 32.68
C ASN A 54 17.31 -8.69 31.34
N PHE A 55 16.93 -7.57 30.71
CA PHE A 55 16.22 -7.53 29.42
C PHE A 55 17.12 -7.69 28.18
N GLU A 56 18.42 -7.88 28.36
CA GLU A 56 19.40 -7.91 27.26
C GLU A 56 19.09 -9.00 26.21
N GLY A 57 18.72 -10.20 26.66
CA GLY A 57 18.33 -11.30 25.76
C GLY A 57 17.07 -11.01 24.93
N VAL A 58 16.10 -10.29 25.52
CA VAL A 58 14.85 -9.90 24.83
C VAL A 58 15.13 -8.85 23.76
N ALA A 59 16.02 -7.89 24.04
CA ALA A 59 16.41 -6.87 23.08
C ALA A 59 17.10 -7.46 21.83
N TYR A 60 17.96 -8.47 22.02
CA TYR A 60 18.59 -9.18 20.91
C TYR A 60 17.56 -9.94 20.05
N LEU A 61 16.67 -10.71 20.69
CA LEU A 61 15.61 -11.45 19.98
C LEU A 61 14.67 -10.52 19.20
N TRP A 62 14.30 -9.38 19.79
CA TRP A 62 13.47 -8.37 19.15
C TRP A 62 14.12 -7.79 17.89
N THR A 63 15.42 -7.51 17.96
CA THR A 63 16.18 -6.96 16.83
C THR A 63 16.28 -7.97 15.68
N THR A 64 16.60 -9.22 15.97
CA THR A 64 16.64 -10.29 14.96
C THR A 64 15.26 -10.53 14.34
N TYR A 65 14.22 -10.61 15.16
CA TYR A 65 12.83 -10.74 14.70
C TYR A 65 12.44 -9.61 13.74
N THR A 66 12.66 -8.36 14.15
CA THR A 66 12.30 -7.17 13.34
C THR A 66 13.10 -7.13 12.04
N SER A 67 14.35 -7.58 12.06
CA SER A 67 15.20 -7.64 10.86
C SER A 67 14.65 -8.62 9.82
N VAL A 68 14.30 -9.84 10.25
CA VAL A 68 13.70 -10.85 9.36
C VAL A 68 12.32 -10.41 8.88
N LEU A 69 11.49 -9.84 9.76
CA LEU A 69 10.17 -9.31 9.39
C LEU A 69 10.29 -8.22 8.32
N SER A 70 11.21 -7.28 8.49
CA SER A 70 11.43 -6.17 7.54
C SER A 70 11.84 -6.70 6.17
N PHE A 71 12.74 -7.69 6.13
CA PHE A 71 13.11 -8.37 4.90
C PHE A 71 11.88 -8.99 4.22
N LEU A 72 11.10 -9.80 4.93
CA LEU A 72 9.91 -10.46 4.37
C LEU A 72 8.87 -9.46 3.81
N VAL A 73 8.67 -8.34 4.50
CA VAL A 73 7.75 -7.27 4.05
C VAL A 73 8.21 -6.68 2.72
N VAL A 74 9.51 -6.42 2.54
CA VAL A 74 10.06 -5.89 1.29
C VAL A 74 9.85 -6.87 0.14
N PHE A 75 10.16 -8.16 0.32
CA PHE A 75 9.98 -9.18 -0.72
C PHE A 75 8.51 -9.33 -1.11
N ARG A 76 7.61 -9.36 -0.13
CA ARG A 76 6.17 -9.41 -0.37
C ARG A 76 5.69 -8.20 -1.18
N ASN A 77 6.11 -7.01 -0.79
CA ASN A 77 5.70 -5.78 -1.46
C ASN A 77 6.26 -5.71 -2.88
N ASN A 78 7.48 -6.19 -3.11
CA ASN A 78 8.07 -6.25 -4.44
C ASN A 78 7.26 -7.16 -5.38
N GLN A 79 6.88 -8.36 -4.92
CA GLN A 79 6.02 -9.26 -5.72
C GLN A 79 4.64 -8.66 -6.01
N ALA A 80 4.03 -8.00 -5.03
CA ALA A 80 2.74 -7.34 -5.21
C ALA A 80 2.83 -6.17 -6.21
N TYR A 81 3.93 -5.41 -6.18
CA TYR A 81 4.19 -4.31 -7.08
C TYR A 81 4.33 -4.80 -8.54
N THR A 82 5.11 -5.85 -8.77
CA THR A 82 5.26 -6.44 -10.10
C THR A 82 3.91 -6.86 -10.69
N ARG A 83 3.10 -7.60 -9.93
CA ARG A 83 1.74 -8.01 -10.35
C ARG A 83 0.82 -6.83 -10.64
N PHE A 84 0.91 -5.77 -9.85
CA PHE A 84 0.13 -4.56 -10.08
C PHE A 84 0.48 -3.90 -11.42
N TRP A 85 1.78 -3.78 -11.73
CA TRP A 85 2.23 -3.17 -12.99
C TRP A 85 1.97 -4.03 -14.21
N GLU A 86 2.09 -5.35 -14.10
CA GLU A 86 1.68 -6.28 -15.14
C GLU A 86 0.18 -6.10 -15.46
N GLY A 87 -0.68 -6.05 -14.45
CA GLY A 87 -2.11 -5.80 -14.62
C GLY A 87 -2.41 -4.44 -15.25
N ALA A 88 -1.75 -3.37 -14.80
CA ALA A 88 -1.91 -2.03 -15.37
C ALA A 88 -1.50 -1.97 -16.85
N THR A 89 -0.43 -2.67 -17.21
CA THR A 89 0.07 -2.79 -18.58
C THR A 89 -0.93 -3.53 -19.45
N LEU A 90 -1.44 -4.67 -19.00
CA LEU A 90 -2.46 -5.45 -19.71
C LEU A 90 -3.73 -4.64 -19.98
N ILE A 91 -4.22 -3.86 -19.01
CA ILE A 91 -5.39 -2.98 -19.21
C ILE A 91 -5.11 -1.93 -20.30
N THR A 92 -3.89 -1.41 -20.35
CA THR A 92 -3.48 -0.43 -21.37
C THR A 92 -3.44 -1.08 -22.76
N HIS A 93 -2.92 -2.31 -22.87
CA HIS A 93 -2.97 -3.08 -24.13
C HIS A 93 -4.40 -3.36 -24.59
N VAL A 94 -5.27 -3.81 -23.69
CA VAL A 94 -6.69 -4.07 -24.00
C VAL A 94 -7.35 -2.82 -24.57
N ARG A 95 -7.10 -1.63 -24.00
CA ARG A 95 -7.60 -0.37 -24.55
C ARG A 95 -7.10 -0.09 -25.97
N GLY A 96 -5.85 -0.42 -26.26
CA GLY A 96 -5.27 -0.31 -27.61
C GLY A 96 -5.97 -1.23 -28.60
N GLU A 97 -6.19 -2.49 -28.22
CA GLU A 97 -6.91 -3.48 -29.04
C GLU A 97 -8.36 -3.05 -29.31
N TRP A 98 -9.07 -2.55 -28.30
CA TRP A 98 -10.42 -2.00 -28.49
C TRP A 98 -10.44 -0.83 -29.47
N PHE A 99 -9.47 0.08 -29.36
CA PHE A 99 -9.36 1.21 -30.28
C PHE A 99 -9.08 0.73 -31.71
N ASN A 100 -8.19 -0.24 -31.88
CA ASN A 100 -7.86 -0.82 -33.18
C ASN A 100 -9.06 -1.54 -33.82
N ALA A 101 -9.81 -2.32 -33.04
CA ALA A 101 -11.01 -3.01 -33.49
C ALA A 101 -12.08 -2.02 -34.00
N ILE A 102 -12.32 -0.95 -33.24
CA ILE A 102 -13.26 0.12 -33.62
C ILE A 102 -12.77 0.84 -34.88
N SER A 103 -11.48 1.18 -34.97
CA SER A 103 -10.88 1.80 -36.15
C SER A 103 -11.07 0.95 -37.40
N THR A 104 -10.91 -0.36 -37.27
CA THR A 104 -11.09 -1.33 -38.35
C THR A 104 -12.56 -1.40 -38.79
N CYS A 105 -13.51 -1.40 -37.85
CA CYS A 105 -14.94 -1.30 -38.18
C CYS A 105 -15.25 -0.02 -38.96
N PHE A 106 -14.74 1.14 -38.53
CA PHE A 106 -14.95 2.39 -39.26
C PHE A 106 -14.32 2.38 -40.65
N ALA A 107 -13.10 1.85 -40.79
CA ALA A 107 -12.41 1.77 -42.07
C ALA A 107 -13.16 0.93 -43.12
N PHE A 108 -13.78 -0.18 -42.71
CA PHE A 108 -14.54 -1.06 -43.61
C PHE A 108 -16.02 -0.67 -43.78
N CYS A 109 -16.59 0.10 -42.86
CA CYS A 109 -17.96 0.60 -42.98
C CYS A 109 -18.05 1.96 -43.68
N ASN A 110 -16.92 2.65 -43.90
CA ASN A 110 -16.90 3.87 -44.70
C ASN A 110 -16.92 3.49 -46.19
N HIS A 111 -18.13 3.34 -46.73
CA HIS A 111 -18.33 3.26 -48.18
C HIS A 111 -17.94 4.62 -48.77
N SER A 112 -16.69 4.78 -49.21
CA SER A 112 -16.42 5.72 -50.29
C SER A 112 -17.24 5.19 -51.46
N ALA A 113 -18.34 5.86 -51.73
CA ALA A 113 -19.00 5.73 -53.00
C ALA A 113 -17.95 6.08 -54.05
N ASP A 114 -17.37 5.05 -54.66
CA ASP A 114 -16.81 5.14 -55.99
C ASP A 114 -18.00 5.48 -56.89
N PHE A 115 -18.38 6.76 -56.89
CA PHE A 115 -19.08 7.35 -58.00
C PHE A 115 -18.06 7.40 -59.13
N GLU A 116 -18.14 6.37 -59.97
CA GLU A 116 -17.67 6.39 -61.35
C GLU A 116 -18.08 7.73 -62.00
N GLU A 117 -17.10 8.57 -62.31
CA GLU A 117 -17.04 9.41 -63.53
C GLU A 117 -15.61 9.40 -64.08
#